data_AF-A0A820DI81-F1
#
_entry.id   AF-A0A820DI81-F1
#
_cell.length_a   1.000
_cell.length_b   1.000
_cell.length_c   1.000
_cell.angle_alpha   90.00
_cell.angle_beta   90.00
_cell.angle_gamma   90.00
#
_symmetry.space_group_name_H-M   'P 1'
#
loop_
_entity.id
_entity.type
_entity.pdbx_description
1 polymer ?
#
loop_
_entity_poly.entity_id
_entity_poly.type
_entity_poly.pdbx_seq_one_letter_code
_entity_poly.pdbx_strand_id
1 'polypeptide(L)'
;QQIISRLRQDHQQFICPFLGNTQGLINLFRALGAYIGEGVIIPDFSCLTDYHLITIENNVRLNMHANIQCHSFEQRVLQLDFVTIKSSCILMSGSFVMAGCKLMGNNRLYPFTLVMKNDLLLSNTHWKGLPAKLLTTKAASSQSALVRDNKVEQQQQQQQQQQQQQQQQQQQQSPENVDSLSFWYEWIANTYSNVDELQFMNYGYADLDEHIDDNSDYCSKQLYKQVLAHISLTNQNVLEVSCGRGAGAVWCVHNYIPDSYVGADLSSGVIDVCRQRHSTISRLSFVVADATKYLPFENESLDIVLCVEATHAYGGPA
;
A
#
# COMPACT_ATOMS: atom_id res chain seq x y z
N GLN A 1 -5.81 31.01 -11.71
CA GLN A 1 -5.80 29.76 -10.91
C GLN A 1 -7.19 29.12 -10.84
N GLN A 2 -8.27 29.84 -10.50
CA GLN A 2 -9.65 29.30 -10.46
C GLN A 2 -10.19 28.71 -11.79
N ILE A 3 -9.80 29.27 -12.94
CA ILE A 3 -10.21 28.75 -14.26
C ILE A 3 -9.51 27.43 -14.58
N ILE A 4 -8.22 27.31 -14.24
CA ILE A 4 -7.43 26.09 -14.43
C ILE A 4 -7.91 25.00 -13.46
N SER A 5 -8.26 25.34 -12.22
CA SER A 5 -8.82 24.37 -11.28
C SER A 5 -10.21 23.90 -11.68
N ARG A 6 -11.06 24.78 -12.24
CA ARG A 6 -12.35 24.40 -12.83
C ARG A 6 -12.18 23.54 -14.07
N LEU A 7 -11.33 23.92 -15.02
CA LEU A 7 -11.00 23.09 -16.17
C LEU A 7 -10.44 21.71 -15.78
N ARG A 8 -9.66 21.62 -14.69
CA ARG A 8 -9.13 20.35 -14.16
C ARG A 8 -10.23 19.49 -13.51
N GLN A 9 -11.14 20.09 -12.73
CA GLN A 9 -12.33 19.43 -12.19
C GLN A 9 -13.26 18.95 -13.31
N ASP A 10 -13.51 19.82 -14.29
CA ASP A 10 -14.40 19.55 -15.43
C ASP A 10 -13.80 18.47 -16.34
N HIS A 11 -12.48 18.44 -16.54
CA HIS A 11 -11.80 17.39 -17.32
C HIS A 11 -11.97 16.00 -16.69
N GLN A 12 -11.77 15.87 -15.38
CA GLN A 12 -11.96 14.60 -14.67
C GLN A 12 -13.42 14.13 -14.63
N GLN A 13 -14.37 15.06 -14.49
CA GLN A 13 -15.79 14.73 -14.36
C GLN A 13 -16.54 14.56 -15.69
N PHE A 14 -16.11 15.25 -16.76
CA PHE A 14 -16.88 15.29 -18.03
C PHE A 14 -16.12 14.80 -19.26
N ILE A 15 -14.79 14.85 -19.31
CA ILE A 15 -14.04 14.45 -20.51
C ILE A 15 -13.46 13.04 -20.34
N CYS A 16 -12.84 12.77 -19.19
CA CYS A 16 -12.24 11.47 -18.88
C CYS A 16 -13.25 10.30 -18.92
N PRO A 17 -14.49 10.41 -18.40
CA PRO A 17 -15.44 9.30 -18.44
C PRO A 17 -15.93 8.96 -19.86
N PHE A 18 -16.01 9.95 -20.74
CA PHE A 18 -16.45 9.76 -22.13
C PHE A 18 -15.35 9.15 -23.01
N LEU A 19 -14.08 9.36 -22.65
CA LEU A 19 -12.94 8.76 -23.35
C LEU A 19 -12.55 7.39 -22.77
N GLY A 20 -12.94 7.08 -21.53
CA GLY A 20 -12.74 5.78 -20.90
C GLY A 20 -13.24 4.63 -21.77
N ASN A 21 -12.48 3.54 -21.81
CA ASN A 21 -12.75 2.36 -22.66
C ASN A 21 -12.80 2.63 -24.17
N THR A 22 -12.30 3.76 -24.66
CA THR A 22 -12.28 4.08 -26.10
C THR A 22 -10.86 4.16 -26.67
N GLN A 23 -10.76 3.98 -27.99
CA GLN A 23 -9.50 4.22 -28.72
C GLN A 23 -9.04 5.68 -28.65
N GLY A 24 -9.95 6.62 -28.36
CA GLY A 24 -9.64 8.04 -28.20
C GLY A 24 -8.70 8.31 -27.03
N LEU A 25 -8.90 7.61 -25.91
CA LEU A 25 -8.03 7.71 -24.73
C LEU A 25 -6.59 7.25 -25.02
N ILE A 26 -6.45 6.16 -25.77
CA ILE A 26 -5.13 5.65 -26.18
C ILE A 26 -4.41 6.66 -27.07
N ASN A 27 -5.12 7.25 -28.03
CA ASN A 27 -4.55 8.27 -28.91
C ASN A 27 -4.17 9.54 -28.13
N LEU A 28 -4.94 9.92 -27.11
CA LEU A 28 -4.59 11.00 -26.21
C LEU A 28 -3.30 10.70 -25.45
N PHE A 29 -3.15 9.53 -24.84
CA PHE A 29 -1.91 9.16 -24.15
C PHE A 29 -0.69 9.11 -25.08
N ARG A 30 -0.87 8.65 -26.32
CA ARG A 30 0.18 8.72 -27.36
C ARG A 30 0.58 10.17 -27.65
N ALA A 31 -0.39 11.07 -27.79
CA ALA A 31 -0.13 12.50 -27.99
C ALA A 31 0.55 13.15 -26.77
N LEU A 32 0.28 12.66 -25.56
CA LEU A 32 0.92 13.09 -24.31
C LEU A 32 2.31 12.45 -24.08
N GLY A 33 2.80 11.62 -25.00
CA GLY A 33 4.16 11.10 -25.01
C GLY A 33 4.32 9.63 -24.61
N ALA A 34 3.24 8.91 -24.26
CA ALA A 34 3.34 7.47 -23.99
C ALA A 34 3.53 6.67 -25.29
N TYR A 35 4.35 5.63 -25.24
CA TYR A 35 4.36 4.63 -26.30
C TYR A 35 3.31 3.56 -25.98
N ILE A 36 2.27 3.46 -26.80
CA ILE A 36 1.21 2.45 -26.64
C ILE A 36 0.98 1.73 -27.97
N GLY A 37 1.16 0.41 -27.97
CA GLY A 37 0.97 -0.47 -29.13
C GLY A 37 -0.50 -0.65 -29.55
N GLU A 38 -0.73 -1.54 -30.51
CA GLU A 38 -2.05 -1.87 -31.03
C GLU A 38 -2.78 -2.88 -30.13
N GLY A 39 -4.13 -2.82 -30.11
CA GLY A 39 -4.95 -3.77 -29.33
C GLY A 39 -4.83 -3.63 -27.82
N VAL A 40 -4.29 -2.50 -27.32
CA VAL A 40 -4.21 -2.21 -25.89
C VAL A 40 -5.58 -1.75 -25.38
N ILE A 41 -5.95 -2.19 -24.18
CA ILE A 41 -7.17 -1.73 -23.50
C ILE A 41 -6.76 -1.02 -22.21
N ILE A 42 -7.18 0.24 -22.09
CA ILE A 42 -7.02 1.06 -20.88
C ILE A 42 -8.42 1.54 -20.46
N PRO A 43 -8.84 1.26 -19.22
CA PRO A 43 -10.23 1.48 -18.81
C PRO A 43 -10.57 2.95 -18.61
N ASP A 44 -9.66 3.71 -18.00
CA ASP A 44 -9.90 5.08 -17.60
C ASP A 44 -8.57 5.87 -17.51
N PHE A 45 -8.70 7.17 -17.31
CA PHE A 45 -7.57 8.10 -17.29
C PHE A 45 -6.66 7.95 -16.05
N SER A 46 -7.18 7.43 -14.94
CA SER A 46 -6.44 7.31 -13.67
C SER A 46 -5.41 6.18 -13.68
N CYS A 47 -5.56 5.25 -14.64
CA CYS A 47 -4.74 4.05 -14.78
C CYS A 47 -3.24 4.33 -15.01
N LEU A 48 -2.90 5.45 -15.67
CA LEU A 48 -1.52 5.79 -16.03
C LEU A 48 -1.09 7.11 -15.37
N THR A 49 0.15 7.18 -14.91
CA THR A 49 0.81 8.42 -14.46
C THR A 49 2.12 8.64 -15.23
N ASP A 50 2.54 9.90 -15.40
CA ASP A 50 3.76 10.29 -16.13
C ASP A 50 3.90 9.60 -17.50
N TYR A 51 2.91 9.84 -18.36
CA TYR A 51 2.72 9.15 -19.65
C TYR A 51 3.99 8.99 -20.49
N HIS A 52 4.86 10.01 -20.50
CA HIS A 52 6.13 10.05 -21.22
C HIS A 52 7.16 8.99 -20.79
N LEU A 53 6.97 8.33 -19.64
CA LEU A 53 7.84 7.27 -19.12
C LEU A 53 7.28 5.86 -19.35
N ILE A 54 6.11 5.77 -19.98
CA ILE A 54 5.37 4.52 -20.16
C ILE A 54 5.59 3.96 -21.57
N THR A 55 6.00 2.69 -21.61
CA THR A 55 6.03 1.89 -22.84
C THR A 55 5.15 0.67 -22.67
N ILE A 56 4.03 0.62 -23.39
CA ILE A 56 3.10 -0.50 -23.45
C ILE A 56 3.09 -1.04 -24.89
N GLU A 57 3.45 -2.31 -25.10
CA GLU A 57 3.40 -2.94 -26.41
C GLU A 57 2.00 -3.47 -26.77
N ASN A 58 1.91 -4.33 -27.79
CA ASN A 58 0.66 -4.75 -28.39
C ASN A 58 -0.14 -5.70 -27.49
N ASN A 59 -1.46 -5.65 -27.58
CA ASN A 59 -2.41 -6.58 -26.96
C ASN A 59 -2.34 -6.64 -25.42
N VAL A 60 -1.87 -5.57 -24.78
CA VAL A 60 -1.86 -5.47 -23.30
C VAL A 60 -3.25 -5.08 -22.81
N ARG A 61 -3.72 -5.72 -21.74
CA ARG A 61 -5.04 -5.46 -21.15
C ARG A 61 -4.92 -4.99 -19.72
N LEU A 62 -5.42 -3.79 -19.45
CA LEU A 62 -5.54 -3.24 -18.11
C LEU A 62 -7.02 -3.27 -17.72
N ASN A 63 -7.31 -3.86 -16.57
CA ASN A 63 -8.66 -3.87 -16.00
C ASN A 63 -8.88 -2.66 -15.09
N MET A 64 -10.15 -2.44 -14.72
CA MET A 64 -10.57 -1.36 -13.81
C MET A 64 -9.66 -1.24 -12.59
N HIS A 65 -9.23 -0.01 -12.29
CA HIS A 65 -8.36 0.31 -11.16
C HIS A 65 -6.96 -0.33 -11.19
N ALA A 66 -6.56 -0.97 -12.30
CA ALA A 66 -5.15 -1.27 -12.49
C ALA A 66 -4.39 0.06 -12.62
N ASN A 67 -3.23 0.18 -11.97
CA ASN A 67 -2.47 1.42 -11.94
C ASN A 67 -1.01 1.17 -12.32
N ILE A 68 -0.48 2.05 -13.16
CA ILE A 68 0.94 2.12 -13.51
C ILE A 68 1.47 3.45 -13.00
N GLN A 69 2.36 3.37 -12.02
CA GLN A 69 3.00 4.52 -11.42
C GLN A 69 4.47 4.59 -11.79
N CYS A 70 4.87 5.63 -12.53
CA CYS A 70 6.27 5.80 -12.98
C CYS A 70 7.08 6.71 -12.06
N HIS A 71 6.47 7.24 -11.00
CA HIS A 71 7.15 7.94 -9.94
C HIS A 71 7.05 7.16 -8.64
N SER A 72 8.10 7.24 -7.83
CA SER A 72 7.97 7.02 -6.41
C SER A 72 8.52 8.24 -5.68
N PHE A 73 7.81 8.65 -4.64
CA PHE A 73 8.31 9.71 -3.77
C PHE A 73 9.08 9.03 -2.64
N GLU A 74 10.37 8.84 -2.87
CA GLU A 74 11.28 8.19 -1.93
C GLU A 74 12.26 9.24 -1.43
N GLN A 75 12.42 9.35 -0.11
CA GLN A 75 13.44 10.22 0.50
C GLN A 75 13.35 11.68 0.05
N ARG A 76 12.13 12.24 -0.09
CA ARG A 76 11.87 13.61 -0.61
C ARG A 76 12.37 13.85 -2.04
N VAL A 77 12.82 12.81 -2.72
CA VAL A 77 13.18 12.84 -4.13
C VAL A 77 12.05 12.18 -4.89
N LEU A 78 11.46 12.94 -5.80
CA LEU A 78 10.60 12.37 -6.83
C LEU A 78 11.50 11.55 -7.77
N GLN A 79 11.52 10.24 -7.58
CA GLN A 79 12.26 9.33 -8.45
C GLN A 79 11.34 8.89 -9.58
N LEU A 80 11.67 9.32 -10.78
CA LEU A 80 11.00 8.94 -12.01
C LEU A 80 11.78 7.80 -12.67
N ASP A 81 11.11 6.75 -13.08
CA ASP A 81 11.74 5.67 -13.85
C ASP A 81 10.76 5.07 -14.87
N PHE A 82 11.31 4.53 -15.94
CA PHE A 82 10.54 3.99 -17.05
C PHE A 82 9.85 2.68 -16.65
N VAL A 83 8.59 2.55 -17.03
CA VAL A 83 7.86 1.29 -16.93
C VAL A 83 7.68 0.71 -18.32
N THR A 84 8.15 -0.54 -18.51
CA THR A 84 8.02 -1.25 -19.78
C THR A 84 7.11 -2.46 -19.60
N ILE A 85 6.03 -2.51 -20.38
CA ILE A 85 5.11 -3.63 -20.45
C ILE A 85 5.13 -4.19 -21.87
N LYS A 86 5.73 -5.37 -22.00
CA LYS A 86 5.79 -6.10 -23.27
C LYS A 86 4.44 -6.72 -23.63
N SER A 87 4.37 -7.21 -24.86
CA SER A 87 3.12 -7.64 -25.49
C SER A 87 2.36 -8.71 -24.70
N SER A 88 1.03 -8.70 -24.82
CA SER A 88 0.13 -9.71 -24.27
C SER A 88 0.11 -9.83 -22.73
N CYS A 89 0.60 -8.82 -22.00
CA CYS A 89 0.44 -8.78 -20.56
C CYS A 89 -1.01 -8.47 -20.16
N ILE A 90 -1.46 -9.06 -19.03
CA ILE A 90 -2.78 -8.82 -18.46
C ILE A 90 -2.58 -8.32 -17.02
N LEU A 91 -3.06 -7.11 -16.78
CA LEU A 91 -3.09 -6.47 -15.47
C LEU A 91 -4.54 -6.50 -14.98
N MET A 92 -4.84 -7.38 -14.03
CA MET A 92 -6.20 -7.51 -13.50
C MET A 92 -6.55 -6.38 -12.52
N SER A 93 -7.82 -6.32 -12.12
CA SER A 93 -8.39 -5.19 -11.38
C SER A 93 -7.61 -4.88 -10.10
N GLY A 94 -7.34 -3.61 -9.86
CA GLY A 94 -6.61 -3.16 -8.67
C GLY A 94 -5.13 -3.53 -8.63
N SER A 95 -4.57 -4.17 -9.66
CA SER A 95 -3.11 -4.43 -9.72
C SER A 95 -2.33 -3.11 -9.84
N PHE A 96 -1.17 -3.06 -9.20
CA PHE A 96 -0.35 -1.85 -9.11
C PHE A 96 1.08 -2.16 -9.57
N VAL A 97 1.59 -1.38 -10.52
CA VAL A 97 2.95 -1.52 -11.06
C VAL A 97 3.73 -0.26 -10.76
N MET A 98 4.85 -0.40 -10.03
CA MET A 98 5.70 0.72 -9.61
C MET A 98 6.76 1.11 -10.65
N ALA A 99 7.47 2.20 -10.38
CA ALA A 99 8.49 2.74 -11.27
C ALA A 99 9.61 1.73 -11.57
N GLY A 100 10.21 1.80 -12.76
CA GLY A 100 11.36 0.97 -13.15
C GLY A 100 11.02 -0.49 -13.48
N CYS A 101 9.75 -0.91 -13.34
CA CYS A 101 9.33 -2.28 -13.59
C CYS A 101 9.39 -2.66 -15.07
N LYS A 102 9.74 -3.93 -15.32
CA LYS A 102 9.81 -4.51 -16.67
C LYS A 102 9.02 -5.83 -16.72
N LEU A 103 7.88 -5.80 -17.38
CA LEU A 103 7.07 -6.99 -17.68
C LEU A 103 7.45 -7.51 -19.06
N MET A 104 8.06 -8.69 -19.12
CA MET A 104 8.71 -9.21 -20.32
C MET A 104 7.78 -9.95 -21.30
N GLY A 105 6.47 -9.96 -21.07
CA GLY A 105 5.46 -10.37 -22.04
C GLY A 105 4.69 -11.62 -21.61
N ASN A 106 3.41 -11.70 -21.99
CA ASN A 106 2.49 -12.76 -21.51
C ASN A 106 2.41 -12.88 -19.97
N ASN A 107 2.76 -11.81 -19.24
CA ASN A 107 2.64 -11.78 -17.79
C ASN A 107 1.17 -11.67 -17.39
N ARG A 108 0.80 -12.34 -16.29
CA ARG A 108 -0.51 -12.17 -15.67
C ARG A 108 -0.35 -11.67 -14.25
N LEU A 109 -0.79 -10.45 -13.99
CA LEU A 109 -0.95 -9.94 -12.63
C LEU A 109 -2.38 -10.21 -12.18
N TYR A 110 -2.55 -10.97 -11.11
CA TYR A 110 -3.85 -11.23 -10.51
C TYR A 110 -4.39 -9.97 -9.79
N PRO A 111 -5.69 -9.93 -9.42
CA PRO A 111 -6.27 -8.76 -8.79
C PRO A 111 -5.48 -8.33 -7.55
N PHE A 112 -5.38 -7.02 -7.34
CA PHE A 112 -4.67 -6.41 -6.21
C PHE A 112 -3.20 -6.83 -6.06
N THR A 113 -2.53 -7.26 -7.13
CA THR A 113 -1.10 -7.59 -7.09
C THR A 113 -0.25 -6.32 -7.16
N LEU A 114 0.72 -6.18 -6.25
CA LEU A 114 1.67 -5.04 -6.21
C LEU A 114 3.03 -5.49 -6.72
N VAL A 115 3.39 -5.03 -7.92
CA VAL A 115 4.73 -5.23 -8.49
C VAL A 115 5.63 -4.11 -7.97
N MET A 116 6.69 -4.50 -7.26
CA MET A 116 7.56 -3.57 -6.55
C MET A 116 8.53 -2.88 -7.52
N LYS A 117 9.02 -1.72 -7.11
CA LYS A 117 9.94 -0.90 -7.91
C LYS A 117 11.12 -1.72 -8.43
N ASN A 118 11.48 -1.49 -9.70
CA ASN A 118 12.57 -2.18 -10.41
C ASN A 118 12.40 -3.71 -10.58
N ASP A 119 11.22 -4.27 -10.31
CA ASP A 119 10.98 -5.69 -10.53
C ASP A 119 11.04 -6.05 -12.03
N LEU A 120 11.71 -7.17 -12.31
CA LEU A 120 11.76 -7.79 -13.63
C LEU A 120 10.89 -9.05 -13.66
N LEU A 121 9.73 -8.95 -14.31
CA LEU A 121 8.79 -10.05 -14.46
C LEU A 121 9.08 -10.79 -15.78
N LEU A 122 9.70 -11.96 -15.70
CA LEU A 122 10.05 -12.79 -16.86
C LEU A 122 8.82 -13.20 -17.67
N SER A 123 8.97 -13.47 -18.96
CA SER A 123 7.83 -13.77 -19.83
C SER A 123 7.07 -15.03 -19.40
N ASN A 124 5.77 -15.08 -19.68
CA ASN A 124 4.87 -16.22 -19.39
C ASN A 124 4.70 -16.56 -17.89
N THR A 125 5.05 -15.65 -16.99
CA THR A 125 4.90 -15.83 -15.54
C THR A 125 3.59 -15.23 -15.04
N HIS A 126 3.02 -15.80 -13.97
CA HIS A 126 1.83 -15.28 -13.30
C HIS A 126 2.17 -14.86 -11.88
N TRP A 127 1.58 -13.76 -11.41
CA TRP A 127 1.95 -13.12 -10.14
C TRP A 127 0.73 -12.74 -9.33
N LYS A 128 0.81 -12.94 -8.01
CA LYS A 128 -0.25 -12.64 -7.04
C LYS A 128 0.37 -12.06 -5.76
N GLY A 129 -0.34 -11.13 -5.11
CA GLY A 129 -0.07 -10.72 -3.74
C GLY A 129 0.55 -9.32 -3.59
N LEU A 130 0.71 -8.93 -2.33
CA LEU A 130 1.24 -7.63 -1.88
C LEU A 130 2.40 -7.90 -0.91
N PRO A 131 3.68 -7.95 -1.35
CA PRO A 131 4.17 -7.76 -2.72
C PRO A 131 3.92 -8.99 -3.62
N ALA A 132 4.06 -8.78 -4.93
CA ALA A 132 3.86 -9.78 -5.96
C ALA A 132 4.79 -10.99 -5.76
N LYS A 133 4.20 -12.18 -5.66
CA LYS A 133 4.91 -13.45 -5.66
C LYS A 133 4.57 -14.24 -6.91
N LEU A 134 5.58 -14.93 -7.45
CA LEU A 134 5.43 -15.80 -8.61
C LEU A 134 4.53 -16.99 -8.24
N LEU A 135 3.46 -17.18 -8.99
CA LEU A 135 2.66 -18.40 -8.93
C LEU A 135 3.38 -19.46 -9.76
N THR A 136 4.05 -20.40 -9.07
CA THR A 136 4.53 -21.61 -9.72
C THR A 136 3.33 -22.39 -10.23
N THR A 137 3.16 -22.41 -11.55
CA THR A 137 2.31 -23.41 -12.18
C THR A 137 2.92 -24.77 -11.87
N LYS A 138 2.18 -25.64 -11.17
CA LYS A 138 2.42 -27.08 -11.25
C LYS A 138 2.11 -27.51 -12.70
N ALA A 139 3.04 -27.23 -13.61
CA ALA A 139 3.01 -27.81 -14.93
C ALA A 139 3.59 -29.23 -14.82
N ALA A 140 2.79 -30.17 -15.30
CA ALA A 140 3.06 -31.57 -15.57
C ALA A 140 4.49 -32.07 -15.30
N SER A 141 4.56 -33.11 -14.48
CA SER A 141 5.68 -34.04 -14.36
C SER A 141 6.35 -34.33 -15.71
N SER A 142 7.62 -33.96 -15.84
CA SER A 142 8.62 -34.70 -16.62
C SER A 142 10.00 -34.30 -16.12
N GLN A 143 10.71 -35.30 -15.60
CA GLN A 143 12.03 -35.23 -14.98
C GLN A 143 13.08 -34.63 -15.92
N SER A 144 13.82 -33.61 -15.48
CA SER A 144 15.26 -33.36 -15.75
C SER A 144 15.69 -31.92 -15.47
N ALA A 145 15.87 -31.51 -14.20
CA ALA A 145 16.63 -30.29 -13.90
C ALA A 145 17.11 -30.18 -12.43
N LEU A 146 17.46 -31.28 -11.76
CA LEU A 146 18.21 -31.19 -10.52
C LEU A 146 19.68 -30.92 -10.90
N VAL A 147 20.17 -29.67 -10.70
CA VAL A 147 21.59 -29.28 -10.48
C VAL A 147 21.82 -27.73 -10.54
N ARG A 148 20.84 -26.88 -10.87
CA ARG A 148 21.10 -25.42 -11.05
C ARG A 148 20.71 -24.44 -9.93
N ASP A 149 20.12 -24.90 -8.82
CA ASP A 149 19.51 -23.97 -7.85
C ASP A 149 20.47 -23.36 -6.80
N ASN A 150 21.60 -24.00 -6.47
CA ASN A 150 22.41 -23.56 -5.31
C ASN A 150 23.26 -22.29 -5.52
N LYS A 151 23.52 -21.85 -6.75
CA LYS A 151 24.38 -20.66 -7.01
C LYS A 151 23.61 -19.35 -7.04
N VAL A 152 22.34 -19.39 -7.45
CA VAL A 152 21.51 -18.18 -7.58
C VAL A 152 21.00 -17.73 -6.20
N GLU A 153 20.64 -18.68 -5.34
CA GLU A 153 20.20 -18.39 -3.97
C GLU A 153 21.34 -17.80 -3.11
N GLN A 154 22.58 -18.30 -3.27
CA GLN A 154 23.74 -17.75 -2.55
C GLN A 154 24.11 -16.33 -2.99
N GLN A 155 23.94 -16.00 -4.28
CA GLN A 155 24.17 -14.63 -4.77
C GLN A 155 23.09 -13.65 -4.30
N GLN A 156 21.83 -14.08 -4.24
CA GLN A 156 20.72 -13.25 -3.76
C GLN A 156 20.82 -12.97 -2.25
N GLN A 157 21.25 -13.96 -1.45
CA GLN A 157 21.46 -13.77 -0.01
C GLN A 157 22.63 -12.81 0.31
N GLN A 158 23.72 -12.86 -0.48
CA GLN A 158 24.83 -11.92 -0.31
C GLN A 158 24.45 -10.48 -0.69
N GLN A 159 23.65 -10.27 -1.73
CA GLN A 159 23.18 -8.94 -2.11
C GLN A 159 22.20 -8.34 -1.09
N GLN A 160 21.32 -9.16 -0.50
CA GLN A 160 20.41 -8.69 0.55
C GLN A 160 21.15 -8.25 1.83
N GLN A 161 22.21 -8.97 2.24
CA GLN A 161 23.00 -8.60 3.41
C GLN A 161 23.79 -7.29 3.22
N GLN A 162 24.29 -7.02 2.01
CA GLN A 162 24.98 -5.76 1.71
C GLN A 162 24.01 -4.55 1.68
N GLN A 163 22.77 -4.75 1.20
CA GLN A 163 21.76 -3.68 1.17
C GLN A 163 21.25 -3.32 2.58
N GLN A 164 21.11 -4.30 3.48
CA GLN A 164 20.73 -4.04 4.87
C GLN A 164 21.79 -3.23 5.64
N GLN A 165 23.08 -3.43 5.35
CA GLN A 165 24.15 -2.64 5.96
C GLN A 165 24.21 -1.19 5.46
N GLN A 166 23.75 -0.91 4.24
CA GLN A 166 23.70 0.45 3.69
C GLN A 166 22.47 1.24 4.20
N GLN A 167 21.36 0.57 4.47
CA GLN A 167 20.14 1.19 5.01
C GLN A 167 20.30 1.76 6.44
N GLN A 168 21.21 1.20 7.25
CA GLN A 168 21.41 1.65 8.63
C GLN A 168 22.16 2.99 8.75
N GLN A 169 22.75 3.51 7.67
CA GLN A 169 23.68 4.64 7.76
C GLN A 169 23.08 6.03 7.47
N GLN A 170 21.84 6.15 6.97
CA GLN A 170 21.40 7.44 6.38
C GLN A 170 19.98 7.86 6.76
N GLN A 171 19.71 7.99 8.06
CA GLN A 171 18.55 8.72 8.58
C GLN A 171 18.97 10.13 9.07
N GLN A 172 18.53 11.20 8.37
CA GLN A 172 18.22 12.53 8.96
C GLN A 172 17.62 13.54 7.93
N GLN A 173 16.41 14.03 8.24
CA GLN A 173 15.81 15.39 8.07
C GLN A 173 15.25 15.99 6.73
N SER A 174 13.90 16.14 6.67
CA SER A 174 12.97 17.29 6.28
C SER A 174 12.92 17.92 4.85
N PRO A 175 11.84 18.55 4.27
CA PRO A 175 10.46 18.83 4.71
C PRO A 175 9.33 18.67 3.61
N GLU A 176 8.14 19.24 3.90
CA GLU A 176 6.71 18.96 3.58
C GLU A 176 5.97 19.61 2.37
N ASN A 177 4.79 19.03 2.02
CA ASN A 177 3.52 19.76 1.71
C ASN A 177 2.29 18.79 1.58
N VAL A 178 1.36 18.70 2.55
CA VAL A 178 0.14 17.84 2.45
C VAL A 178 -1.06 18.39 3.28
N ASP A 179 -2.07 18.97 2.62
CA ASP A 179 -3.27 19.53 3.29
C ASP A 179 -4.62 18.95 2.80
N SER A 180 -4.65 18.10 1.76
CA SER A 180 -5.91 17.70 1.09
C SER A 180 -6.46 16.32 1.48
N LEU A 181 -5.67 15.44 2.11
CA LEU A 181 -6.10 14.08 2.48
C LEU A 181 -6.72 14.00 3.88
N SER A 182 -6.25 14.81 4.83
CA SER A 182 -6.75 14.86 6.22
C SER A 182 -8.27 15.10 6.30
N PHE A 183 -8.78 15.98 5.46
CA PHE A 183 -10.20 16.33 5.38
C PHE A 183 -11.12 15.15 5.00
N TRP A 184 -10.68 14.28 4.09
CA TRP A 184 -11.48 13.14 3.62
C TRP A 184 -11.59 12.05 4.68
N TYR A 185 -10.52 11.79 5.43
CA TYR A 185 -10.51 10.80 6.51
C TYR A 185 -11.31 11.26 7.73
N GLU A 186 -11.22 12.54 8.08
CA GLU A 186 -12.04 13.11 9.16
C GLU A 186 -13.53 13.03 8.82
N TRP A 187 -13.89 13.25 7.54
CA TRP A 187 -15.27 13.08 7.07
C TRP A 187 -15.76 11.63 7.15
N ILE A 188 -14.98 10.64 6.71
CA ILE A 188 -15.33 9.21 6.83
C ILE A 188 -15.45 8.82 8.31
N ALA A 189 -14.49 9.20 9.14
CA ALA A 189 -14.50 8.89 10.57
C ALA A 189 -15.74 9.44 11.27
N ASN A 190 -16.12 10.69 10.98
CA ASN A 190 -17.30 11.31 11.57
C ASN A 190 -18.62 10.78 10.99
N THR A 191 -18.66 10.44 9.70
CA THR A 191 -19.87 9.92 9.03
C THR A 191 -20.24 8.51 9.50
N TYR A 192 -19.26 7.67 9.83
CA TYR A 192 -19.49 6.30 10.32
C TYR A 192 -19.35 6.17 11.84
N SER A 193 -19.42 7.27 12.59
CA SER A 193 -19.35 7.29 14.06
C SER A 193 -20.40 6.38 14.74
N ASN A 194 -21.58 6.23 14.12
CA ASN A 194 -22.73 5.49 14.66
C ASN A 194 -22.85 4.01 14.22
N VAL A 195 -21.87 3.44 13.51
CA VAL A 195 -21.93 2.05 13.07
C VAL A 195 -21.05 1.19 13.98
N ASP A 196 -21.67 0.31 14.77
CA ASP A 196 -20.96 -0.63 15.66
C ASP A 196 -20.13 -1.69 14.90
N GLU A 197 -20.36 -1.82 13.58
CA GLU A 197 -19.80 -2.86 12.70
C GLU A 197 -18.39 -2.56 12.17
N LEU A 198 -17.95 -1.28 12.14
CA LEU A 198 -16.63 -0.90 11.60
C LEU A 198 -15.64 -0.60 12.73
N GLN A 199 -15.10 -1.66 13.33
CA GLN A 199 -14.15 -1.56 14.44
C GLN A 199 -12.70 -1.48 13.95
N PHE A 200 -12.32 -2.37 13.02
CA PHE A 200 -11.00 -2.35 12.38
C PHE A 200 -11.04 -1.54 11.09
N MET A 201 -10.05 -0.66 10.92
CA MET A 201 -9.90 0.20 9.73
C MET A 201 -8.69 -0.19 8.87
N ASN A 202 -8.03 -1.32 9.17
CA ASN A 202 -6.88 -1.81 8.42
C ASN A 202 -7.30 -2.75 7.29
N TYR A 203 -6.45 -2.91 6.28
CA TYR A 203 -6.71 -3.77 5.12
C TYR A 203 -6.71 -5.28 5.45
N GLY A 204 -6.10 -5.66 6.58
CA GLY A 204 -5.98 -7.04 7.04
C GLY A 204 -4.93 -7.86 6.29
N TYR A 205 -4.65 -9.06 6.82
CA TYR A 205 -3.72 -10.02 6.25
C TYR A 205 -4.34 -11.42 6.28
N ALA A 206 -4.19 -12.18 5.20
CA ALA A 206 -4.48 -13.61 5.20
C ALA A 206 -3.52 -14.36 4.30
N ASP A 207 -3.18 -15.60 4.68
CA ASP A 207 -2.36 -16.46 3.85
C ASP A 207 -3.16 -16.98 2.64
N LEU A 208 -2.45 -17.26 1.54
CA LEU A 208 -3.06 -17.52 0.23
C LEU A 208 -3.97 -18.75 0.19
N ASP A 209 -3.76 -19.70 1.11
CA ASP A 209 -4.44 -20.99 1.18
C ASP A 209 -5.50 -21.04 2.30
N GLU A 210 -5.69 -19.93 3.02
CA GLU A 210 -6.58 -19.89 4.18
C GLU A 210 -8.02 -19.59 3.77
N HIS A 211 -8.97 -20.39 4.23
CA HIS A 211 -10.40 -20.12 4.00
C HIS A 211 -10.86 -19.08 5.03
N ILE A 212 -11.19 -17.89 4.54
CA ILE A 212 -11.62 -16.77 5.36
C ILE A 212 -13.14 -16.72 5.34
N ASP A 213 -13.75 -16.63 6.52
CA ASP A 213 -15.16 -16.27 6.64
C ASP A 213 -15.29 -14.75 6.45
N ASP A 214 -16.02 -14.34 5.40
CA ASP A 214 -16.19 -12.94 4.96
C ASP A 214 -16.73 -12.01 6.07
N ASN A 215 -17.34 -12.56 7.14
CA ASN A 215 -17.91 -11.78 8.26
C ASN A 215 -17.03 -11.71 9.51
N SER A 216 -15.74 -12.05 9.42
CA SER A 216 -14.84 -12.06 10.57
C SER A 216 -13.80 -10.93 10.51
N ASP A 217 -13.48 -10.30 11.65
CA ASP A 217 -12.29 -9.44 11.79
C ASP A 217 -10.97 -10.24 11.68
N TYR A 218 -11.00 -11.46 11.13
CA TYR A 218 -9.88 -12.39 11.12
C TYR A 218 -8.67 -11.78 10.44
N CYS A 219 -8.84 -11.28 9.22
CA CYS A 219 -7.75 -10.67 8.46
C CYS A 219 -7.15 -9.49 9.22
N SER A 220 -8.00 -8.67 9.82
CA SER A 220 -7.58 -7.51 10.60
C SER A 220 -6.71 -7.92 11.79
N LYS A 221 -7.14 -8.92 12.57
CA LYS A 221 -6.39 -9.44 13.73
C LYS A 221 -5.11 -10.15 13.31
N GLN A 222 -5.16 -10.85 12.18
CA GLN A 222 -4.02 -11.58 11.63
C GLN A 222 -2.91 -10.62 11.20
N LEU A 223 -3.22 -9.44 10.66
CA LEU A 223 -2.20 -8.43 10.36
C LEU A 223 -1.43 -8.02 11.63
N TYR A 224 -2.11 -7.76 12.73
CA TYR A 224 -1.45 -7.45 14.01
C TYR A 224 -0.58 -8.62 14.49
N LYS A 225 -1.04 -9.88 14.35
CA LYS A 225 -0.23 -11.05 14.68
C LYS A 225 1.05 -11.11 13.86
N GLN A 226 1.00 -10.79 12.57
CA GLN A 226 2.19 -10.78 11.70
C GLN A 226 3.16 -9.68 12.11
N VAL A 227 2.67 -8.47 12.40
CA VAL A 227 3.49 -7.35 12.86
C VAL A 227 4.15 -7.68 14.22
N LEU A 228 3.44 -8.36 15.11
CA LEU A 228 3.90 -8.72 16.45
C LEU A 228 4.59 -10.09 16.54
N ALA A 229 4.84 -10.77 15.42
CA ALA A 229 5.30 -12.17 15.41
C ALA A 229 6.61 -12.42 16.18
N HIS A 230 7.44 -11.39 16.33
CA HIS A 230 8.76 -11.47 16.98
C HIS A 230 8.90 -10.50 18.16
N ILE A 231 7.81 -9.89 18.61
CA ILE A 231 7.80 -8.89 19.68
C ILE A 231 6.75 -9.29 20.71
N SER A 232 7.15 -9.36 21.98
CA SER A 232 6.21 -9.54 23.08
C SER A 232 5.80 -8.18 23.64
N LEU A 233 4.49 -7.92 23.72
CA LEU A 233 3.96 -6.73 24.39
C LEU A 233 3.75 -6.96 25.90
N THR A 234 3.99 -8.17 26.41
CA THR A 234 3.67 -8.52 27.80
C THR A 234 4.54 -7.72 28.76
N ASN A 235 3.90 -7.04 29.72
CA ASN A 235 4.54 -6.14 30.69
C ASN A 235 5.34 -4.98 30.04
N GLN A 236 4.94 -4.53 28.86
CA GLN A 236 5.57 -3.39 28.18
C GLN A 236 4.66 -2.16 28.22
N ASN A 237 5.26 -0.97 28.16
CA ASN A 237 4.56 0.28 27.91
C ASN A 237 4.51 0.54 26.39
N VAL A 238 3.31 0.46 25.84
CA VAL A 238 3.09 0.45 24.38
C VAL A 238 2.38 1.72 23.94
N LEU A 239 2.88 2.34 22.87
CA LEU A 239 2.20 3.38 22.13
C LEU A 239 1.78 2.83 20.77
N GLU A 240 0.51 2.94 20.40
CA GLU A 240 0.04 2.72 19.05
C GLU A 240 -0.24 4.05 18.36
N VAL A 241 0.50 4.33 17.29
CA VAL A 241 0.30 5.50 16.45
C VAL A 241 -0.74 5.19 15.39
N SER A 242 -1.70 6.11 15.19
CA SER A 242 -2.82 5.97 14.26
C SER A 242 -3.78 4.87 14.66
N CYS A 243 -4.17 4.86 15.94
CA CYS A 243 -5.01 3.80 16.49
C CYS A 243 -6.42 3.75 15.87
N GLY A 244 -6.83 4.78 15.12
CA GLY A 244 -8.17 4.88 14.54
C GLY A 244 -9.22 4.68 15.63
N ARG A 245 -10.21 3.83 15.36
CA ARG A 245 -11.30 3.53 16.30
C ARG A 245 -10.92 2.64 17.49
N GLY A 246 -9.66 2.24 17.62
CA GLY A 246 -9.12 1.56 18.80
C GLY A 246 -9.33 0.03 18.87
N ALA A 247 -9.88 -0.61 17.83
CA ALA A 247 -10.10 -2.06 17.85
C ALA A 247 -8.80 -2.88 17.90
N GLY A 248 -7.76 -2.42 17.20
CA GLY A 248 -6.40 -2.96 17.29
C GLY A 248 -5.85 -2.88 18.70
N ALA A 249 -5.92 -1.70 19.32
CA ALA A 249 -5.51 -1.46 20.69
C ALA A 249 -6.21 -2.39 21.69
N VAL A 250 -7.55 -2.47 21.62
CA VAL A 250 -8.36 -3.36 22.48
C VAL A 250 -7.94 -4.82 22.29
N TRP A 251 -7.79 -5.25 21.04
CA TRP A 251 -7.37 -6.61 20.74
C TRP A 251 -5.96 -6.90 21.29
N CYS A 252 -5.00 -5.98 21.13
CA CYS A 252 -3.64 -6.14 21.66
C CYS A 252 -3.62 -6.23 23.19
N VAL A 253 -4.36 -5.35 23.87
CA VAL A 253 -4.44 -5.34 25.34
C VAL A 253 -4.99 -6.66 25.86
N HIS A 254 -6.03 -7.21 25.23
CA HIS A 254 -6.61 -8.49 25.64
C HIS A 254 -5.74 -9.71 25.34
N ASN A 255 -4.95 -9.69 24.27
CA ASN A 255 -4.20 -10.88 23.83
C ASN A 255 -2.75 -10.91 24.35
N TYR A 256 -2.13 -9.75 24.57
CA TYR A 256 -0.70 -9.68 24.92
C TYR A 256 -0.42 -9.09 26.31
N ILE A 257 -1.43 -8.50 26.97
CA ILE A 257 -1.38 -8.06 28.38
C ILE A 257 -0.16 -7.14 28.67
N PRO A 258 -0.10 -5.96 28.05
CA PRO A 258 0.92 -4.95 28.34
C PRO A 258 0.75 -4.33 29.74
N ASP A 259 1.79 -3.64 30.22
CA ASP A 259 1.67 -2.84 31.44
C ASP A 259 0.81 -1.60 31.21
N SER A 260 1.06 -0.91 30.10
CA SER A 260 0.21 0.17 29.60
C SER A 260 0.11 0.14 28.09
N TYR A 261 -1.02 0.59 27.55
CA TYR A 261 -1.24 0.75 26.12
C TYR A 261 -1.92 2.08 25.84
N VAL A 262 -1.32 2.90 24.98
CA VAL A 262 -1.86 4.21 24.61
C VAL A 262 -2.10 4.25 23.12
N GLY A 263 -3.35 4.45 22.71
CA GLY A 263 -3.70 4.73 21.32
C GLY A 263 -3.63 6.22 21.02
N ALA A 264 -2.85 6.61 20.01
CA ALA A 264 -2.71 7.99 19.56
C ALA A 264 -3.29 8.17 18.17
N ASP A 265 -4.07 9.23 17.95
CA ASP A 265 -4.62 9.58 16.63
C ASP A 265 -4.70 11.11 16.48
N LEU A 266 -4.65 11.59 15.24
CA LEU A 266 -4.73 13.02 14.93
C LEU A 266 -6.15 13.57 15.15
N SER A 267 -7.17 12.74 14.93
CA SER A 267 -8.57 13.17 15.02
C SER A 267 -9.07 13.16 16.47
N SER A 268 -9.43 14.34 16.98
CA SER A 268 -10.03 14.47 18.32
C SER A 268 -11.37 13.74 18.42
N GLY A 269 -12.19 13.78 17.38
CA GLY A 269 -13.48 13.09 17.36
C GLY A 269 -13.35 11.57 17.47
N VAL A 270 -12.35 10.98 16.80
CA VAL A 270 -12.03 9.55 16.91
C VAL A 270 -11.59 9.20 18.33
N ILE A 271 -10.68 9.98 18.91
CA ILE A 271 -10.17 9.75 20.26
C ILE A 271 -11.27 9.87 21.33
N ASP A 272 -12.19 10.83 21.20
CA ASP A 272 -13.31 10.97 22.13
C ASP A 272 -14.24 9.75 22.08
N VAL A 273 -14.51 9.21 20.89
CA VAL A 273 -15.26 7.95 20.73
C VAL A 273 -14.52 6.77 21.37
N CYS A 274 -13.21 6.65 21.16
CA CYS A 274 -12.40 5.59 21.77
C CYS A 274 -12.42 5.65 23.30
N ARG A 275 -12.24 6.84 23.88
CA ARG A 275 -12.31 7.05 25.34
C ARG A 275 -13.67 6.67 25.91
N GLN A 276 -14.76 7.05 25.23
CA GLN A 276 -16.10 6.71 25.67
C GLN A 276 -16.34 5.20 25.63
N ARG A 277 -16.01 4.54 24.51
CA ARG A 277 -16.27 3.12 24.28
C ARG A 277 -15.42 2.17 25.12
N HIS A 278 -14.17 2.55 25.41
CA HIS A 278 -13.18 1.67 26.02
C HIS A 278 -12.74 2.10 27.42
N SER A 279 -13.49 3.01 28.05
CA SER A 279 -13.23 3.56 29.39
C SER A 279 -13.09 2.51 30.51
N THR A 280 -13.61 1.30 30.33
CA THR A 280 -13.57 0.22 31.32
C THR A 280 -12.28 -0.60 31.29
N ILE A 281 -11.42 -0.42 30.28
CA ILE A 281 -10.18 -1.18 30.13
C ILE A 281 -9.04 -0.41 30.80
N SER A 282 -8.67 -0.81 32.03
CA SER A 282 -7.77 -0.04 32.90
C SER A 282 -6.35 0.19 32.35
N ARG A 283 -5.85 -0.69 31.49
CA ARG A 283 -4.51 -0.60 30.89
C ARG A 283 -4.49 0.18 29.57
N LEU A 284 -5.67 0.57 29.07
CA LEU A 284 -5.83 1.22 27.77
C LEU A 284 -6.23 2.68 27.95
N SER A 285 -5.51 3.57 27.29
CA SER A 285 -5.86 4.98 27.22
C SER A 285 -5.71 5.51 25.79
N PHE A 286 -6.27 6.69 25.53
CA PHE A 286 -6.25 7.30 24.20
C PHE A 286 -5.92 8.78 24.27
N VAL A 287 -5.11 9.25 23.33
CA VAL A 287 -4.61 10.63 23.27
C VAL A 287 -4.69 11.20 21.86
N VAL A 288 -5.05 12.48 21.76
CA VAL A 288 -4.94 13.21 20.49
C VAL A 288 -3.48 13.60 20.32
N ALA A 289 -2.84 13.14 19.25
CA ALA A 289 -1.44 13.48 18.98
C ALA A 289 -1.14 13.50 17.48
N ASP A 290 -0.30 14.46 17.10
CA ASP A 290 0.30 14.55 15.77
C ASP A 290 1.70 13.93 15.82
N ALA A 291 1.79 12.68 15.35
CA ALA A 291 3.04 11.93 15.31
C ALA A 291 4.13 12.55 14.43
N THR A 292 3.80 13.54 13.58
CA THR A 292 4.80 14.28 12.77
C THR A 292 5.46 15.41 13.54
N LYS A 293 4.85 15.89 14.63
CA LYS A 293 5.32 17.06 15.37
C LYS A 293 5.81 16.70 16.76
N TYR A 294 4.91 16.22 17.60
CA TYR A 294 5.19 15.99 19.01
C TYR A 294 4.20 14.98 19.57
N LEU A 295 4.75 13.92 20.16
CA LEU A 295 3.98 12.95 20.93
C LEU A 295 4.06 13.35 22.41
N PRO A 296 2.94 13.34 23.15
CA PRO A 296 2.88 13.83 24.54
C PRO A 296 3.40 12.80 25.56
N PHE A 297 4.62 12.30 25.36
CA PHE A 297 5.28 11.33 26.23
C PHE A 297 6.67 11.82 26.61
N GLU A 298 7.14 11.43 27.78
CA GLU A 298 8.51 11.70 28.21
C GLU A 298 9.48 10.84 27.39
N ASN A 299 10.70 11.35 27.19
CA ASN A 299 11.73 10.55 26.55
C ASN A 299 11.98 9.27 27.37
N GLU A 300 12.17 8.14 26.67
CA GLU A 300 12.45 6.83 27.28
C GLU A 300 11.30 6.30 28.17
N SER A 301 10.08 6.83 28.04
CA SER A 301 8.91 6.37 28.81
C SER A 301 8.10 5.25 28.16
N LEU A 302 8.48 4.83 26.94
CA LEU A 302 7.77 3.81 26.15
C LEU A 302 8.77 2.72 25.76
N ASP A 303 8.34 1.47 25.88
CA ASP A 303 9.15 0.30 25.52
C ASP A 303 8.94 -0.06 24.03
N ILE A 304 7.72 0.13 23.53
CA ILE A 304 7.32 -0.27 22.17
C ILE A 304 6.44 0.80 21.53
N VAL A 305 6.74 1.13 20.27
CA VAL A 305 5.88 1.94 19.41
C VAL A 305 5.37 1.08 18.26
N LEU A 306 4.07 0.84 18.23
CA LEU A 306 3.35 0.10 17.20
C LEU A 306 2.74 1.09 16.18
N CYS A 307 2.80 0.72 14.92
CA CYS A 307 2.22 1.48 13.82
C CYS A 307 1.69 0.49 12.78
N VAL A 308 0.37 0.40 12.67
CA VAL A 308 -0.31 -0.47 11.70
C VAL A 308 -1.03 0.42 10.71
N GLU A 309 -0.48 0.53 9.50
CA GLU A 309 -1.10 1.23 8.35
C GLU A 309 -1.40 2.73 8.56
N ALA A 310 -0.54 3.42 9.29
CA ALA A 310 -0.67 4.85 9.62
C ALA A 310 -0.46 5.85 8.45
N THR A 311 0.18 5.45 7.35
CA THR A 311 0.82 6.40 6.41
C THR A 311 -0.12 7.19 5.51
N HIS A 312 -1.43 7.01 5.63
CA HIS A 312 -2.41 7.70 4.78
C HIS A 312 -2.85 9.09 5.29
N ALA A 313 -2.67 9.38 6.58
CA ALA A 313 -3.22 10.58 7.23
C ALA A 313 -2.17 11.54 7.81
N TYR A 314 -0.92 11.12 7.95
CA TYR A 314 0.15 11.99 8.42
C TYR A 314 0.82 12.64 7.21
N GLY A 315 0.85 13.97 7.19
CA GLY A 315 1.69 14.70 6.26
C GLY A 315 3.13 14.19 6.37
N GLY A 316 3.89 14.24 5.28
CA GLY A 316 5.31 13.91 5.33
C GLY A 316 6.02 14.65 6.47
N PRO A 317 7.16 14.15 6.96
CA PRO A 317 7.82 14.75 8.12
C PRO A 317 8.18 16.23 7.88
N ALA A 318 7.94 17.05 8.91
CA ALA A 318 8.38 18.44 9.04
C ALA A 318 9.89 18.64 8.82
#